data_AF-A0A8B5WHB5-F1
#
_entry.id   AF-A0A8B5WHB5-F1
#
_cell.length_a   1.000
_cell.length_b   1.000
_cell.length_c   1.000
_cell.angle_alpha   90.00
_cell.angle_beta   90.00
_cell.angle_gamma   90.00
#
_symmetry.space_group_name_H-M   'P 1'
#
loop_
_entity.id
_entity.type
_entity.pdbx_description
1 polymer ?
#
loop_
_entity_poly.entity_id
_entity_poly.type
_entity_poly.pdbx_seq_one_letter_code
_entity_poly.pdbx_strand_id
1 'polypeptide(L)' 'MTSPSDPDWEAVLKLFDTLVELPEPARREQLVAISKAKPKIAAEVAAMLAADQREQGILEASLELVAPGLNIAVTHRDK' A
#
# COMPACT_ATOMS: atom_id res chain seq x y z
N MET A 1 16.97 -19.75 -11.74
CA MET A 1 16.12 -20.86 -11.27
C MET A 1 15.49 -20.40 -9.98
N THR A 2 14.26 -19.90 -9.99
CA THR A 2 13.52 -19.64 -8.76
C THR A 2 13.09 -20.97 -8.18
N SER A 3 13.30 -21.13 -6.88
CA SER A 3 12.94 -22.33 -6.14
C SER A 3 11.42 -22.51 -6.21
N PRO A 4 10.87 -23.74 -6.20
CA PRO A 4 9.42 -23.98 -6.19
C PRO A 4 8.69 -23.40 -4.94
N SER A 5 9.45 -22.81 -4.02
CA SER A 5 8.97 -22.14 -2.82
C SER A 5 8.94 -20.62 -2.92
N ASP A 6 9.56 -20.02 -3.95
CA ASP A 6 9.64 -18.56 -4.08
C ASP A 6 8.29 -18.00 -4.57
N PRO A 7 7.80 -16.89 -4.01
CA PRO A 7 6.62 -16.22 -4.52
C PRO A 7 6.80 -15.85 -6.00
N ASP A 8 5.72 -15.97 -6.76
CA ASP A 8 5.65 -15.37 -8.10
C ASP A 8 5.61 -13.84 -7.93
N TRP A 9 6.80 -13.24 -7.90
CA TRP A 9 6.96 -11.81 -7.65
C TRP A 9 6.31 -10.94 -8.72
N GLU A 10 6.21 -11.40 -9.96
CA GLU A 10 5.48 -10.67 -11.00
C GLU A 10 3.99 -10.58 -10.65
N ALA A 11 3.39 -11.69 -10.23
CA ALA A 11 2.01 -11.72 -9.79
C ALA A 11 1.78 -10.91 -8.49
N VAL A 12 2.72 -10.93 -7.56
CA VAL A 12 2.68 -10.15 -6.32
C VAL A 12 2.68 -8.65 -6.63
N LEU A 13 3.64 -8.18 -7.44
CA LEU A 13 3.78 -6.76 -7.78
C LEU A 13 2.55 -6.23 -8.53
N LYS A 14 2.08 -6.96 -9.55
CA LYS A 14 0.89 -6.57 -10.32
C LYS A 14 -0.35 -6.45 -9.43
N LEU A 15 -0.47 -7.35 -8.45
CA LEU A 15 -1.58 -7.32 -7.52
C LEU A 15 -1.45 -6.17 -6.51
N PHE A 16 -0.25 -5.91 -6.01
CA PHE A 16 0.03 -4.75 -5.17
C PHE A 16 -0.36 -3.45 -5.87
N ASP A 17 0.11 -3.24 -7.11
CA ASP A 17 -0.21 -2.05 -7.92
C ASP A 17 -1.73 -1.89 -8.12
N THR A 18 -2.45 -2.99 -8.26
CA THR A 18 -3.92 -2.94 -8.39
C THR A 18 -4.59 -2.58 -7.06
N LEU A 19 -4.11 -3.14 -5.95
CA LEU A 19 -4.73 -2.99 -4.63
C LEU A 19 -4.42 -1.66 -3.96
N VAL A 20 -3.23 -1.08 -4.19
CA VAL A 20 -2.86 0.22 -3.59
C VAL A 20 -3.78 1.36 -4.08
N GLU A 21 -4.23 1.28 -5.33
CA GLU A 21 -5.18 2.21 -5.95
C GLU A 21 -6.62 2.11 -5.39
N LEU A 22 -6.95 1.00 -4.70
CA LEU A 22 -8.28 0.81 -4.13
C LEU A 22 -8.42 1.49 -2.77
N PRO A 23 -9.60 2.09 -2.47
CA PRO A 23 -9.94 2.50 -1.12
C PRO A 23 -9.80 1.35 -0.13
N GLU A 24 -9.40 1.67 1.10
CA GLU A 24 -9.08 0.68 2.14
C GLU A 24 -10.18 -0.40 2.35
N PRO A 25 -11.50 -0.08 2.36
CA PRO A 25 -12.53 -1.10 2.50
C PRO A 25 -12.55 -2.11 1.33
N ALA A 26 -12.49 -1.62 0.09
CA ALA A 26 -12.50 -2.47 -1.11
C ALA A 26 -11.21 -3.30 -1.23
N ARG A 27 -10.08 -2.70 -0.84
CA ARG A 27 -8.77 -3.38 -0.79
C ARG A 27 -8.80 -4.58 0.16
N ARG A 28 -9.33 -4.41 1.38
CA ARG A 28 -9.44 -5.49 2.37
C ARG A 28 -10.34 -6.61 1.87
N GLU A 29 -11.49 -6.30 1.28
CA GLU A 29 -12.38 -7.32 0.72
C GLU A 29 -11.68 -8.14 -0.39
N GLN A 30 -10.99 -7.47 -1.31
CA GLN A 30 -10.25 -8.17 -2.36
C GLN A 30 -9.12 -9.03 -1.78
N LEU A 31 -8.38 -8.53 -0.80
CA LEU A 31 -7.29 -9.28 -0.16
C LEU A 31 -7.81 -10.55 0.54
N VAL A 32 -8.99 -10.48 1.17
CA VAL A 32 -9.68 -11.65 1.77
C VAL A 32 -10.13 -12.64 0.69
N ALA A 33 -10.61 -12.17 -0.46
CA ALA A 33 -10.97 -13.06 -1.57
C ALA A 33 -9.74 -13.78 -2.12
N ILE A 34 -8.62 -13.06 -2.28
CA ILE A 34 -7.37 -13.59 -2.82
C ILE A 34 -6.71 -14.55 -1.83
N SER A 35 -6.75 -14.29 -0.52
CA SER A 35 -6.14 -15.18 0.47
C SER A 35 -6.75 -16.58 0.49
N LYS A 36 -8.02 -16.72 0.11
CA LYS A 36 -8.70 -18.02 -0.03
C LYS A 36 -8.17 -18.83 -1.22
N ALA A 37 -7.79 -18.16 -2.31
CA ALA A 37 -7.33 -18.82 -3.54
C ALA A 37 -5.81 -18.97 -3.60
N LYS A 38 -5.07 -17.96 -3.13
CA LYS A 38 -3.62 -17.82 -3.25
C LYS A 38 -3.04 -17.24 -1.94
N PRO A 39 -3.01 -18.03 -0.85
CA PRO A 39 -2.65 -17.53 0.47
C PRO A 39 -1.22 -16.97 0.55
N LYS A 40 -0.26 -17.57 -0.16
CA LYS A 40 1.14 -17.09 -0.19
C LYS A 40 1.25 -15.70 -0.82
N ILE A 41 0.66 -15.51 -2.00
CA ILE A 41 0.67 -14.22 -2.70
C ILE A 41 -0.06 -13.15 -1.88
N ALA A 42 -1.19 -13.50 -1.27
CA ALA A 42 -1.93 -12.59 -0.40
C ALA A 42 -1.08 -12.12 0.80
N ALA A 43 -0.28 -13.02 1.40
CA ALA A 43 0.58 -12.67 2.52
C ALA A 43 1.68 -11.68 2.12
N GLU A 44 2.34 -11.88 0.99
CA GLU A 44 3.37 -10.97 0.48
C GLU A 44 2.78 -9.59 0.15
N VAL A 45 1.65 -9.55 -0.56
CA VAL A 45 0.97 -8.28 -0.90
C VAL A 45 0.48 -7.56 0.35
N ALA A 46 -0.02 -8.28 1.36
CA ALA A 46 -0.39 -7.70 2.64
C ALA A 46 0.81 -7.05 3.36
N ALA A 47 1.97 -7.71 3.34
CA ALA A 47 3.19 -7.18 3.92
C ALA A 47 3.66 -5.91 3.21
N MET A 48 3.59 -5.87 1.88
CA MET A 48 3.90 -4.68 1.08
C MET A 48 2.95 -3.52 1.36
N LEU A 49 1.63 -3.76 1.37
CA LEU A 49 0.64 -2.73 1.70
C LEU A 49 0.82 -2.18 3.11
N ALA A 50 1.17 -3.03 4.08
CA ALA A 50 1.48 -2.58 5.44
C ALA A 50 2.78 -1.77 5.51
N ALA A 51 3.76 -2.04 4.64
CA ALA A 51 4.98 -1.24 4.55
C ALA A 51 4.68 0.14 3.97
N ASP A 52 3.94 0.21 2.87
CA ASP A 52 3.50 1.44 2.21
C ASP A 52 2.72 2.37 3.17
N GLN A 53 1.77 1.81 3.94
CA GLN A 53 1.02 2.57 4.94
C GLN A 53 1.89 3.14 6.07
N ARG A 54 2.97 2.44 6.48
CA ARG A 54 3.90 2.95 7.49
C ARG A 54 4.69 4.14 6.98
N GLU A 55 5.04 4.16 5.70
CA GLU A 55 5.81 5.25 5.10
C GLU A 55 4.98 6.54 4.99
N GLN A 56 3.68 6.45 4.70
CA GLN A 56 2.79 7.62 4.71
C GLN A 56 2.66 8.22 6.13
N GLY A 57 2.50 7.40 7.17
CA GLY A 57 2.31 7.90 8.54
C GLY A 57 3.55 8.51 9.21
N ILE A 58 4.75 8.02 8.89
CA ILE A 58 6.00 8.54 9.49
C ILE A 58 6.33 9.94 8.96
N LEU A 59 6.10 10.19 7.67
CA LEU A 59 6.29 11.51 7.08
C LEU A 59 5.29 12.52 7.65
N GLU A 60 4.00 12.18 7.73
CA GLU A 60 2.98 13.04 8.36
C GLU A 60 3.33 13.38 9.82
N ALA A 61 3.70 12.37 10.62
CA ALA A 61 4.07 12.57 12.02
C ALA A 61 5.38 13.38 12.18
N SER A 62 6.33 13.21 11.27
CA SER A 62 7.57 13.99 11.27
C SER A 62 7.32 15.45 10.84
N LEU A 63 6.39 15.68 9.90
CA LEU A 63 5.98 17.02 9.49
C LEU A 63 5.26 17.76 10.61
N GLU A 64 4.38 17.11 11.37
CA GLU A 64 3.77 17.72 12.57
C GLU A 64 4.80 18.05 13.66
N LEU A 65 5.83 17.22 13.81
CA LEU A 65 6.88 17.43 14.80
C LEU A 65 7.85 18.56 14.42
N VAL A 66 8.15 18.70 13.13
CA VAL A 66 9.11 19.69 12.62
C VAL A 66 8.43 21.01 12.24
N ALA A 67 7.16 20.98 11.83
CA ALA A 67 6.37 22.13 11.42
C ALA A 67 4.88 21.98 11.81
N PRO A 68 4.54 22.10 13.11
CA PRO A 68 3.15 22.02 13.56
C PRO A 68 2.33 23.14 12.91
N GLY A 69 1.27 22.77 12.19
CA GLY A 69 0.34 23.71 11.55
C GLY A 69 0.58 23.98 10.06
N LEU A 70 1.39 23.17 9.37
CA LEU A 70 1.55 23.25 7.92
C LEU A 70 0.30 22.73 7.19
N ASN A 71 -0.80 23.50 7.25
CA ASN A 71 -1.95 23.30 6.39
C ASN A 71 -1.53 23.76 4.98
N ILE A 72 -1.06 22.82 4.15
CA ILE A 72 -0.80 23.11 2.74
C ILE A 72 -2.16 23.22 2.05
N ALA A 73 -2.84 24.34 2.30
CA ALA A 73 -3.89 24.79 1.43
C ALA A 73 -3.26 24.90 0.05
N VAL A 74 -3.60 23.97 -0.84
CA VAL A 74 -3.32 24.11 -2.26
C VAL A 74 -4.14 25.30 -2.73
N THR A 75 -3.60 26.50 -2.52
CA THR A 75 -4.07 27.70 -3.18
C THR A 75 -3.63 27.57 -4.61
N HIS A 76 -4.49 26.94 -5.42
CA HIS A 76 -4.53 27.21 -6.86
C HIS A 76 -4.67 28.72 -7.00
N ARG A 77 -3.55 29.39 -7.30
CA ARG A 77 -3.54 30.80 -7.67
C ARG A 77 -3.60 30.83 -9.19
N ASP A 78 -4.72 31.35 -9.69
CA ASP A 78 -5.07 31.59 -11.08
C ASP A 78 -3.92 31.96 -12.02
N LYS A 79 -4.01 31.42 -13.24
CA LYS A 79 -4.11 32.23 -14.45
C LYS A 79 -5.15 31.67 -15.40
#